data_AF-A0A0R2JKI7-F1
#
_entry.id   AF-A0A0R2JKI7-F1
#
_cell.length_a   1.000
_cell.length_b   1.000
_cell.length_c   1.000
_cell.angle_alpha   90.00
_cell.angle_beta   90.00
_cell.angle_gamma   90.00
#
_symmetry.space_group_name_H-M   'P 1'
#
loop_
_entity.id
_entity.type
_entity.pdbx_description
1 polymer ?
#
loop_
_entity_poly.entity_id
_entity_poly.type
_entity_poly.pdbx_seq_one_letter_code
_entity_poly.pdbx_strand_id
1 'polypeptide(L)'
;MFPERLRELRKSRNITLETLAEALNQQLDPGQKPNTAAQIGNWERGDRSPSYVEVRKLADFFDVTMDFLVGRVSVEKTDLSLLFLSGKEIDYNGKPLTDQERFDIFQIINRHFVEKNSIFSADQGADNGSHIQQGDLF
;
A
#
# COMPACT_ATOMS: atom_id res chain seq x y z
N MET A 1 -12.04 -1.25 2.97
CA MET A 1 -10.87 -0.46 3.41
C MET A 1 -10.13 -1.11 4.56
N PHE A 2 -10.79 -1.41 5.68
CA PHE A 2 -10.14 -2.12 6.80
C PHE A 2 -9.57 -3.50 6.40
N PRO A 3 -10.33 -4.39 5.73
CA PRO A 3 -9.82 -5.73 5.37
C PRO A 3 -8.56 -5.69 4.51
N GLU A 4 -8.51 -4.76 3.55
CA GLU A 4 -7.37 -4.58 2.65
C GLU A 4 -6.16 -4.04 3.41
N ARG A 5 -6.33 -3.00 4.24
CA ARG A 5 -5.24 -2.41 5.04
C ARG A 5 -4.62 -3.41 6.01
N LEU A 6 -5.46 -4.19 6.71
CA LEU A 6 -4.97 -5.23 7.61
C LEU A 6 -4.10 -6.26 6.85
N ARG A 7 -4.58 -6.71 5.69
CA ARG A 7 -3.85 -7.65 4.84
C ARG A 7 -2.53 -7.06 4.34
N GLU A 8 -2.54 -5.80 3.91
CA GLU A 8 -1.35 -5.09 3.43
C GLU A 8 -0.30 -4.94 4.52
N LEU A 9 -0.69 -4.49 5.72
CA LEU A 9 0.20 -4.36 6.87
C LEU A 9 0.81 -5.71 7.29
N ARG A 10 0.01 -6.78 7.28
CA ARG A 10 0.53 -8.12 7.58
C ARG A 10 1.54 -8.57 6.53
N LYS A 11 1.24 -8.37 5.25
CA LYS A 11 2.12 -8.75 4.15
C LYS A 11 3.39 -7.89 4.08
N SER A 12 3.32 -6.60 4.40
CA SER A 12 4.49 -5.71 4.39
C SER A 12 5.52 -6.15 5.42
N ARG A 13 5.07 -6.69 6.57
CA ARG A 13 5.93 -7.30 7.59
C ARG A 13 6.34 -8.76 7.30
N ASN A 14 5.87 -9.34 6.19
CA ASN A 14 6.16 -10.71 5.77
C ASN A 14 5.84 -11.79 6.83
N ILE A 15 4.73 -11.63 7.55
CA ILE A 15 4.28 -12.57 8.59
C ILE A 15 3.02 -13.34 8.19
N THR A 16 2.85 -14.56 8.71
CA THR A 16 1.65 -15.37 8.46
C THR A 16 0.49 -14.94 9.37
N LEU A 17 -0.70 -15.48 9.15
CA LEU A 17 -1.86 -15.23 10.02
C LEU A 17 -1.63 -15.82 11.42
N GLU A 18 -0.93 -16.95 11.50
CA GLU A 18 -0.54 -17.63 12.75
C GLU A 18 0.43 -16.76 13.53
N THR A 19 1.51 -16.28 12.90
CA THR A 19 2.48 -15.38 13.54
C THR A 19 1.82 -14.10 14.04
N LEU A 20 0.90 -13.52 13.27
CA LEU A 20 0.15 -12.35 13.71
C LEU A 20 -0.74 -12.67 14.92
N ALA A 21 -1.46 -13.80 14.90
CA ALA A 21 -2.28 -14.21 16.05
C ALA A 21 -1.44 -14.41 17.31
N GLU A 22 -0.30 -15.09 17.20
CA GLU A 22 0.65 -15.29 18.30
C GLU A 22 1.14 -13.96 18.85
N ALA A 23 1.52 -13.01 18.00
CA ALA A 23 1.99 -11.70 18.42
C ALA A 23 0.89 -10.89 19.15
N LEU A 24 -0.33 -10.88 18.62
CA LEU A 24 -1.47 -10.21 19.28
C LEU A 24 -1.81 -10.84 20.64
N ASN A 25 -1.55 -12.14 20.78
CA ASN A 25 -1.78 -12.88 22.02
C ASN A 25 -0.73 -12.60 23.10
N GLN A 26 0.43 -12.05 22.76
CA GLN A 26 1.44 -11.65 23.77
C GLN A 26 0.96 -10.45 24.62
N GLN A 27 -0.04 -9.71 24.15
CA GLN A 27 -0.64 -8.55 24.82
C GLN A 27 -2.07 -8.83 25.31
N LEU A 28 -2.37 -10.07 25.71
CA LEU A 28 -3.70 -10.43 26.24
C LEU A 28 -3.89 -9.90 27.67
N ASP A 29 -4.87 -9.01 27.83
CA ASP A 29 -5.34 -8.62 29.16
C ASP A 29 -6.10 -9.78 29.83
N PRO A 30 -6.11 -9.85 31.17
CA PRO A 30 -6.90 -10.85 31.89
C PRO A 30 -8.36 -10.87 31.45
N GLY A 31 -8.86 -12.06 31.10
CA GLY A 31 -10.24 -12.26 30.64
C GLY A 31 -10.48 -12.07 29.14
N GLN A 32 -9.46 -11.65 28.37
CA GLN A 32 -9.56 -11.65 26.91
C GLN A 32 -9.32 -13.05 26.34
N LYS A 33 -10.08 -13.41 25.30
CA LYS A 33 -9.86 -14.65 24.56
C LYS A 33 -8.71 -14.48 23.56
N PRO A 34 -7.89 -15.51 23.35
CA PRO A 34 -6.82 -15.45 22.37
C PRO A 34 -7.38 -15.36 20.95
N ASN A 35 -6.69 -14.58 20.13
CA ASN A 35 -6.89 -14.48 18.70
C ASN A 35 -6.44 -15.76 18.01
N THR A 36 -7.11 -16.08 16.90
CA THR A 36 -6.76 -17.22 16.04
C THR A 36 -6.47 -16.74 14.62
N ALA A 37 -5.64 -17.48 13.88
CA ALA A 37 -5.36 -17.19 12.48
C ALA A 37 -6.64 -17.13 11.63
N ALA A 38 -7.60 -18.03 11.88
CA ALA A 38 -8.89 -18.05 11.19
C ALA A 38 -9.71 -16.78 11.45
N GLN A 39 -9.72 -16.28 12.69
CA GLN A 39 -10.40 -15.03 13.06
C GLN A 39 -9.82 -13.83 12.31
N ILE A 40 -8.48 -13.73 12.24
CA ILE A 40 -7.79 -12.68 11.49
C ILE A 40 -8.06 -12.81 9.98
N GLY A 41 -8.04 -14.04 9.45
CA GLY A 41 -8.37 -14.31 8.05
C GLY A 41 -9.79 -13.86 7.69
N ASN A 42 -10.77 -14.06 8.58
CA ASN A 42 -12.13 -13.55 8.39
C ASN A 42 -12.14 -12.01 8.31
N TRP A 43 -11.32 -11.33 9.10
CA TRP A 43 -11.23 -9.86 9.05
C TRP A 43 -10.58 -9.36 7.76
N GLU A 44 -9.53 -10.01 7.28
CA GLU A 44 -8.87 -9.64 6.01
C GLU A 44 -9.78 -9.87 4.79
N ARG A 45 -10.71 -10.83 4.87
CA ARG A 45 -11.71 -11.05 3.81
C ARG A 45 -12.95 -10.16 3.97
N GLY A 46 -13.12 -9.51 5.13
CA GLY A 46 -14.31 -8.75 5.44
C GLY A 46 -15.52 -9.60 5.84
N ASP A 47 -15.34 -10.91 6.05
CA ASP A 47 -16.41 -11.84 6.46
C ASP A 47 -16.93 -11.51 7.87
N ARG A 48 -16.05 -10.97 8.71
CA ARG A 48 -16.37 -10.51 10.07
C ARG A 48 -15.64 -9.21 10.36
N SER A 49 -16.18 -8.43 11.29
CA SER A 49 -15.51 -7.23 11.80
C SER A 49 -14.86 -7.50 13.15
N PRO A 50 -13.64 -6.98 13.40
CA PRO A 50 -13.03 -7.00 14.72
C PRO A 50 -13.80 -6.10 15.70
N SER A 51 -13.64 -6.37 16.99
CA SER A 51 -14.14 -5.47 18.04
C SER A 51 -13.24 -4.24 18.18
N TYR A 52 -13.68 -3.22 18.92
CA TYR A 52 -12.84 -2.06 19.24
C TYR A 52 -11.50 -2.45 19.88
N VAL A 53 -11.52 -3.42 20.82
CA VAL A 53 -10.32 -3.92 21.49
C VAL A 53 -9.33 -4.54 20.50
N GLU A 54 -9.84 -5.29 19.53
CA GLU A 54 -9.04 -5.92 18.46
C GLU A 54 -8.45 -4.88 17.52
N VAL A 55 -9.22 -3.87 17.13
CA VAL A 55 -8.73 -2.76 16.29
C VAL A 55 -7.60 -2.01 17.00
N ARG A 56 -7.74 -1.75 18.31
CA ARG A 56 -6.68 -1.12 19.10
C ARG A 56 -5.42 -1.98 19.14
N LYS A 57 -5.53 -3.28 19.42
CA LYS A 57 -4.37 -4.20 19.42
C LYS A 57 -3.64 -4.24 18.08
N LEU A 58 -4.40 -4.28 16.98
CA LEU A 58 -3.84 -4.24 15.64
C LEU A 58 -3.12 -2.90 15.37
N ALA A 59 -3.72 -1.78 15.81
CA ALA A 59 -3.12 -0.46 15.70
C ALA A 59 -1.78 -0.39 16.43
N ASP A 60 -1.76 -0.83 17.69
CA ASP A 60 -0.57 -0.86 18.54
C ASP A 60 0.50 -1.80 17.98
N PHE A 61 0.12 -2.99 17.50
CA PHE A 61 1.06 -3.95 16.91
C PHE A 61 1.72 -3.42 15.64
N PHE A 62 0.94 -2.78 14.77
CA PHE A 62 1.43 -2.26 13.49
C PHE A 62 2.03 -0.86 13.59
N ASP A 63 1.97 -0.23 14.76
CA ASP A 63 2.39 1.15 15.00
C ASP A 63 1.70 2.15 14.05
N VAL A 64 0.37 2.05 13.98
CA VAL A 64 -0.49 2.90 13.16
C VAL A 64 -1.67 3.42 13.99
N THR A 65 -2.33 4.48 13.54
CA THR A 65 -3.55 4.94 14.23
C THR A 65 -4.75 4.03 13.94
N MET A 66 -5.69 3.93 14.88
CA MET A 66 -6.96 3.23 14.63
C MET A 66 -7.72 3.84 13.44
N ASP A 67 -7.67 5.16 13.27
CA ASP A 67 -8.27 5.88 12.15
C ASP A 67 -7.67 5.44 10.80
N PHE A 68 -6.34 5.27 10.76
CA PHE A 68 -5.66 4.68 9.61
C PHE A 68 -6.14 3.25 9.37
N LEU A 69 -6.33 2.40 10.38
CA LEU A 69 -6.84 1.05 10.12
C LEU A 69 -8.27 1.05 9.58
N VAL A 70 -9.17 1.85 10.14
CA VAL A 70 -10.61 1.78 9.81
C VAL A 70 -11.04 2.56 8.57
N GLY A 71 -10.18 3.36 7.96
CA GLY A 71 -10.52 4.08 6.73
C GLY A 71 -10.64 5.59 6.86
N ARG A 72 -10.48 6.17 8.06
CA ARG A 72 -10.58 7.61 8.28
C ARG A 72 -9.22 8.28 8.07
N VAL A 73 -8.97 8.73 6.85
CA VAL A 73 -7.84 9.62 6.54
C VAL A 73 -8.36 10.79 5.72
N SER A 74 -8.12 12.02 6.18
CA SER A 74 -8.17 13.19 5.32
C SER A 74 -7.06 13.02 4.30
N VAL A 75 -7.42 12.75 3.05
CA VAL A 75 -6.42 12.46 2.00
C VAL A 75 -5.74 13.76 1.59
N GLU A 76 -4.69 14.15 2.31
CA GLU A 76 -3.68 15.04 1.75
C GLU A 76 -2.86 14.23 0.75
N LYS A 77 -2.96 14.59 -0.53
CA LYS A 77 -2.11 13.99 -1.57
C LYS A 77 -0.66 14.31 -1.23
N THR A 78 0.15 13.27 -1.08
CA THR A 78 1.61 13.40 -0.90
C THR A 78 2.28 12.91 -2.17
N ASP A 79 3.14 13.75 -2.75
CA ASP A 79 3.98 13.34 -3.87
C ASP A 79 5.07 12.40 -3.35
N LEU A 80 5.08 11.17 -3.86
CA LEU A 80 5.97 10.11 -3.38
C LEU A 80 7.42 10.40 -3.74
N SER A 81 7.68 10.98 -4.92
CA SER A 81 9.02 11.36 -5.36
C SER A 81 9.61 12.45 -4.47
N LEU A 82 8.81 13.47 -4.15
CA LEU A 82 9.21 14.52 -3.21
C LEU A 82 9.35 14.00 -1.78
N LEU A 83 8.52 13.04 -1.35
CA LEU A 83 8.65 12.40 -0.05
C LEU A 83 10.04 11.77 0.07
N PHE A 84 10.44 10.91 -0.88
CA PHE A 84 11.75 10.26 -0.88
C PHE A 84 12.93 11.23 -0.95
N LEU A 85 12.79 12.37 -1.63
CA LEU A 85 13.83 13.40 -1.74
C LEU A 85 13.84 14.41 -0.58
N SER A 86 12.79 14.45 0.24
CA SER A 86 12.66 15.40 1.35
C SER A 86 13.57 15.06 2.53
N GLY A 87 13.82 16.00 3.44
CA GLY A 87 14.52 15.72 4.70
C GLY A 87 13.66 15.02 5.76
N LYS A 88 12.43 14.57 5.43
CA LYS A 88 11.57 13.88 6.40
C LYS A 88 12.15 12.51 6.74
N GLU A 89 11.98 12.12 8.00
CA GLU A 89 12.21 10.75 8.43
C GLU A 89 11.12 9.87 7.83
N ILE A 90 11.54 8.81 7.15
CA ILE A 90 10.66 7.84 6.52
C ILE A 90 11.10 6.48 7.02
N ASP A 91 10.19 5.77 7.65
CA ASP A 91 10.40 4.37 8.02
C ASP A 91 9.65 3.44 7.05
N TYR A 92 10.15 2.21 6.97
CA TYR A 92 9.42 1.11 6.37
C TYR A 92 9.28 0.00 7.41
N ASN A 93 8.04 -0.27 7.82
CA ASN A 93 7.71 -1.18 8.91
C ASN A 93 8.39 -0.84 10.25
N GLY A 94 8.42 0.45 10.63
CA GLY A 94 9.00 0.92 11.89
C GLY A 94 10.53 0.94 11.89
N LYS A 95 11.19 0.70 10.75
CA LYS A 95 12.64 0.84 10.59
C LYS A 95 12.96 2.04 9.71
N PRO A 96 13.69 3.04 10.21
CA PRO A 96 14.11 4.19 9.41
C PRO A 96 14.88 3.74 8.17
N LEU A 97 14.51 4.29 7.02
CA LEU A 97 15.21 4.03 5.77
C LEU A 97 16.52 4.82 5.72
N THR A 98 17.59 4.15 5.32
CA THR A 98 18.86 4.80 4.99
C THR A 98 18.77 5.59 3.68
N ASP A 99 19.68 6.54 3.47
CA ASP A 99 19.72 7.33 2.24
C ASP A 99 19.87 6.45 0.98
N GLN A 100 20.63 5.35 1.08
CA GLN A 100 20.79 4.41 -0.01
C GLN A 100 19.48 3.66 -0.31
N GLU A 101 18.80 3.15 0.71
CA GLU A 101 17.51 2.47 0.52
C GLU A 101 16.46 3.42 -0.07
N ARG A 102 16.45 4.68 0.38
CA ARG A 102 15.56 5.71 -0.18
C ARG A 102 15.84 5.94 -1.66
N PHE A 103 17.10 6.02 -2.05
CA PHE A 103 17.49 6.18 -3.45
C PHE A 103 17.11 4.97 -4.30
N ASP A 104 17.36 3.75 -3.81
CA ASP A 104 17.06 2.52 -4.54
C ASP A 104 15.54 2.39 -4.78
N ILE A 105 14.73 2.66 -3.76
CA ILE A 105 13.26 2.67 -3.86
C ILE A 105 12.79 3.75 -4.84
N PHE A 106 13.37 4.95 -4.78
CA PHE A 106 13.06 6.04 -5.71
C PHE A 106 13.32 5.63 -7.17
N GLN A 107 14.44 4.95 -7.46
CA GLN A 107 14.74 4.48 -8.82
C GLN A 107 13.74 3.43 -9.32
N ILE A 108 13.37 2.47 -8.46
CA ILE A 108 12.37 1.44 -8.80
C ILE A 108 11.02 2.07 -9.14
N ILE A 109 10.57 3.03 -8.31
CA ILE A 109 9.31 3.74 -8.48
C ILE A 109 9.33 4.55 -9.78
N ASN A 110 10.37 5.36 -10.00
CA ASN A 110 10.48 6.17 -11.20
C ASN A 110 10.48 5.31 -12.45
N ARG A 111 11.20 4.18 -12.46
CA ARG A 111 11.19 3.25 -13.58
C ARG A 111 9.78 2.77 -13.91
N HIS A 112 9.04 2.31 -12.90
CA HIS A 112 7.66 1.84 -13.09
C HIS A 112 6.75 2.91 -13.73
N PHE A 113 6.91 4.19 -13.36
CA PHE A 113 6.12 5.28 -13.92
C PHE A 113 6.62 5.78 -15.29
N VAL A 114 7.94 5.74 -15.54
CA VAL A 114 8.51 6.03 -16.86
C VAL A 114 8.10 4.96 -17.87
N GLU A 115 8.13 3.67 -17.50
CA GLU A 115 7.69 2.56 -18.37
C GLU A 115 6.20 2.67 -18.72
N LYS A 116 5.34 3.05 -17.77
CA LYS A 116 3.94 3.37 -18.07
C LYS A 116 3.83 4.53 -19.07
N ASN A 117 4.53 5.63 -18.84
CA ASN A 117 4.46 6.79 -19.74
C ASN A 117 5.05 6.51 -21.14
N SER A 118 6.05 5.64 -21.25
CA SER A 118 6.60 5.21 -22.55
C SER A 118 5.65 4.29 -23.33
N ILE A 119 4.93 3.38 -22.68
CA ILE A 119 3.93 2.52 -23.34
C ILE A 119 2.72 3.34 -23.83
N PHE A 120 2.29 4.36 -23.08
CA PHE A 120 1.19 5.25 -23.51
C PHE A 120 1.60 6.23 -24.63
N SER A 121 2.89 6.57 -24.77
CA SER A 121 3.38 7.38 -25.90
C SER A 121 3.57 6.62 -27.22
N ALA A 122 3.63 5.28 -27.19
CA ALA A 122 3.80 4.47 -28.41
C ALA A 122 2.49 4.26 -29.19
N ASP A 123 1.32 4.39 -28.54
CA ASP A 123 0.01 4.12 -29.16
C ASP A 123 -0.64 5.37 -29.80
N GLN A 124 -0.03 6.56 -29.63
CA GLN A 124 -0.51 7.82 -30.22
C GLN A 124 0.31 8.28 -31.45
N GLY A 125 1.23 7.43 -31.94
CA GLY A 125 2.11 7.73 -33.07
C GLY A 125 1.74 7.08 -34.40
N ALA A 126 0.66 6.30 -34.49
CA ALA A 126 0.15 5.76 -35.76
C ALA A 126 -0.75 6.80 -36.45
N ASP A 127 -0.13 7.93 -36.80
CA ASP A 127 -0.73 9.08 -37.48
C ASP A 127 -0.95 8.79 -38.98
N ASN A 128 -2.17 9.05 -39.42
CA ASN A 128 -2.55 9.67 -40.70
C ASN A 128 -1.59 9.50 -41.88
N GLY A 129 -1.77 8.42 -42.64
CA GLY A 129 -1.42 8.38 -44.06
C GLY A 129 -2.55 8.97 -44.90
N SER A 130 -2.56 10.28 -45.09
CA SER A 130 -3.47 10.99 -46.00
C SER A 130 -3.30 10.48 -47.44
N HIS A 131 -4.32 9.76 -47.92
CA HIS A 131 -4.48 9.36 -49.30
C HIS A 131 -5.20 10.48 -50.07
N ILE A 132 -4.46 11.36 -50.75
CA ILE A 132 -4.94 12.05 -51.95
C ILE A 132 -3.73 12.24 -52.89
N GLN A 133 -3.76 11.56 -54.03
CA GLN A 133 -2.91 11.84 -55.18
C GLN A 133 -3.80 11.93 -56.42
N GLN A 134 -3.57 13.00 -57.22
CA GLN A 134 -3.98 13.21 -58.62
C GLN A 134 -5.50 13.29 -58.86
N GLY A 135 -6.07 14.39 -59.32
CA GLY A 135 -5.66 15.20 -60.47
C GLY A 135 -6.55 14.79 -61.64
N ASP A 136 -7.52 15.63 -62.01
CA ASP A 136 -8.12 15.62 -63.34
C ASP A 136 -8.96 16.88 -63.62
N LEU A 137 -8.55 17.53 -64.72
CA LEU A 137 -9.41 18.09 -65.77
C LEU A 137 -10.03 19.50 -65.63
N PHE A 138 -9.43 20.38 -66.45
CA PHE A 138 -9.87 21.66 -67.04
C PHE A 138 -9.56 22.96 -66.29
#